data_AF-A0A1Z7Z8L4-F1
#
_entry.id   AF-A0A1Z7Z8L4-F1
#
_cell.length_a   1.000
_cell.length_b   1.000
_cell.length_c   1.000
_cell.angle_alpha   90.00
_cell.angle_beta   90.00
_cell.angle_gamma   90.00
#
_symmetry.space_group_name_H-M   'P 1'
#
loop_
_entity.id
_entity.type
_entity.pdbx_description
1 polymer ?
#
loop_
_entity_poly.entity_id
_entity_poly.type
_entity_poly.pdbx_seq_one_letter_code
_entity_poly.pdbx_strand_id
1 'polypeptide(L)'
;MKTIKLLFLLIFTLSFSQINAQSIKAQERQNNKVKLFSDSEFANLHIWFYNEVQKMNLSENADNEYSSILNMHVGRMSRLDDKDKGYSKEEMIKRFNEIFDKLNIDIKPVLNENQFTQHIEIMNVLSQAILNKLKLKA
;
A
#
# COMPACT_ATOMS: atom_id res chain seq x y z
N MET A 1 -40.80 27.95 15.66
CA MET A 1 -39.52 27.82 16.39
C MET A 1 -39.28 26.44 17.00
N LYS A 2 -40.29 25.81 17.64
CA LYS A 2 -40.11 24.49 18.30
C LYS A 2 -39.77 23.36 17.31
N THR A 3 -40.37 23.37 16.12
CA THR A 3 -40.12 22.38 15.04
C THR A 3 -38.73 22.53 14.40
N ILE A 4 -38.27 23.76 14.17
CA ILE A 4 -36.92 24.05 13.65
C ILE A 4 -35.85 23.63 14.66
N LYS A 5 -36.05 23.90 15.96
CA LYS A 5 -35.13 23.44 17.02
C LYS A 5 -35.07 21.91 17.11
N LEU A 6 -36.20 21.22 16.89
CA LEU A 6 -36.27 19.75 16.84
C LEU A 6 -35.52 19.19 15.62
N LEU A 7 -35.63 19.84 14.47
CA LEU A 7 -34.93 19.46 13.24
C LEU A 7 -33.41 19.59 13.41
N PHE A 8 -32.94 20.68 14.03
CA PHE A 8 -31.52 20.87 14.35
C PHE A 8 -31.00 19.82 15.34
N LEU A 9 -31.79 19.44 16.34
CA LEU A 9 -31.42 18.39 17.31
C LEU A 9 -31.32 17.01 16.62
N LEU A 10 -32.22 16.70 15.69
CA LEU A 10 -32.20 15.45 14.91
C LEU A 10 -30.96 15.37 14.02
N ILE A 11 -30.64 16.44 13.29
CA ILE A 11 -29.46 16.52 12.42
C ILE A 11 -28.16 16.37 13.25
N PHE A 12 -28.12 16.97 14.45
CA PHE A 12 -26.97 16.85 15.35
C PHE A 12 -26.76 15.42 15.87
N THR A 13 -27.80 14.62 16.06
CA THR A 13 -27.64 13.21 16.48
C THR A 13 -27.18 12.28 15.35
N LEU A 14 -27.54 12.57 14.09
CA LEU A 14 -27.17 11.74 12.94
C LEU A 14 -25.68 11.85 12.54
N SER A 15 -25.03 12.97 12.85
CA SER A 15 -23.60 13.17 12.54
C SER A 15 -22.67 12.33 13.42
N PHE A 16 -23.03 12.02 14.68
CA PHE A 16 -22.19 11.18 15.56
C PHE A 16 -22.20 9.68 15.18
N SER A 17 -23.27 9.21 14.53
CA SER A 17 -23.38 7.82 14.08
C SER A 17 -22.39 7.47 12.96
N GLN A 18 -22.01 8.44 12.12
CA GLN A 18 -21.11 8.21 11.00
C GLN A 18 -19.63 8.10 11.41
N ILE A 19 -19.23 8.77 12.50
CA ILE A 19 -17.84 8.77 12.98
C ILE A 19 -17.43 7.37 13.48
N ASN A 20 -18.35 6.67 14.17
CA ASN A 20 -18.10 5.32 14.68
C ASN A 20 -17.97 4.26 13.58
N ALA A 21 -18.67 4.43 12.45
CA ALA A 21 -18.58 3.47 11.34
C ALA A 21 -17.20 3.52 10.63
N GLN A 22 -16.54 4.68 10.60
CA GLN A 22 -15.21 4.82 10.00
C GLN A 22 -14.12 4.22 10.90
N SER A 23 -14.21 4.38 12.23
CA SER A 23 -13.26 3.81 13.17
C SER A 23 -13.34 2.27 13.21
N ILE A 24 -14.55 1.70 13.18
CA ILE A 24 -14.75 0.24 13.12
C ILE A 24 -14.10 -0.36 11.86
N LYS A 25 -14.36 0.22 10.67
CA LYS A 25 -13.74 -0.27 9.42
C LYS A 25 -12.22 -0.19 9.43
N ALA A 26 -11.65 0.85 10.05
CA ALA A 26 -10.20 0.97 10.17
C ALA A 26 -9.62 -0.11 11.10
N GLN A 27 -10.30 -0.41 12.21
CA GLN A 27 -9.93 -1.45 13.14
C GLN A 27 -10.03 -2.85 12.52
N GLU A 28 -11.12 -3.15 11.82
CA GLU A 28 -11.28 -4.40 11.06
C GLU A 28 -10.15 -4.57 10.05
N ARG A 29 -9.82 -3.51 9.31
CA ARG A 29 -8.68 -3.50 8.39
C ARG A 29 -7.38 -3.89 9.08
N GLN A 30 -7.15 -3.39 10.29
CA GLN A 30 -5.94 -3.68 11.02
C GLN A 30 -5.92 -5.14 11.51
N ASN A 31 -7.06 -5.66 11.98
CA ASN A 31 -7.20 -7.03 12.47
C ASN A 31 -7.06 -8.09 11.36
N ASN A 32 -7.42 -7.72 10.13
CA ASN A 32 -7.30 -8.56 8.95
C ASN A 32 -5.88 -8.60 8.37
N LYS A 33 -5.02 -7.65 8.74
CA LYS A 33 -3.66 -7.55 8.19
C LYS A 33 -2.83 -8.77 8.60
N VAL A 34 -2.18 -9.38 7.61
CA VAL A 34 -1.24 -10.48 7.80
C VAL A 34 0.20 -9.98 7.60
N LYS A 35 1.15 -10.53 8.37
CA LYS A 35 2.58 -10.23 8.20
C LYS A 35 3.20 -11.25 7.26
N LEU A 36 3.58 -10.82 6.05
CA LEU A 36 4.28 -11.67 5.07
C LEU A 36 5.75 -11.91 5.44
N PHE A 37 6.38 -10.90 6.02
CA PHE A 37 7.76 -10.93 6.50
C PHE A 37 7.78 -10.88 8.03
N SER A 38 8.81 -11.46 8.65
CA SER A 38 9.09 -11.18 10.06
C SER A 38 9.51 -9.71 10.24
N ASP A 39 9.45 -9.20 11.46
CA ASP A 39 9.82 -7.81 11.74
C ASP A 39 11.29 -7.53 11.38
N SER A 40 12.20 -8.50 11.58
CA SER A 40 13.61 -8.37 11.20
C SER A 40 13.83 -8.41 9.68
N GLU A 41 13.11 -9.30 8.98
CA GLU A 41 13.16 -9.37 7.51
C GLU A 41 12.65 -8.07 6.89
N PHE A 42 11.54 -7.54 7.41
CA PHE A 42 10.96 -6.30 6.96
C PHE A 42 11.91 -5.12 7.21
N ALA A 43 12.53 -5.02 8.40
CA ALA A 43 13.48 -3.97 8.71
C ALA A 43 14.70 -3.99 7.76
N ASN A 44 15.26 -5.17 7.51
CA ASN A 44 16.40 -5.32 6.59
C ASN A 44 16.03 -4.93 5.16
N LEU A 45 14.86 -5.37 4.68
CA LEU A 45 14.35 -5.03 3.36
C LEU A 45 14.10 -3.51 3.23
N HIS A 46 13.56 -2.88 4.28
CA HIS A 46 13.30 -1.45 4.32
C HIS A 46 14.60 -0.63 4.27
N ILE A 47 15.63 -1.01 5.05
CA ILE A 47 16.94 -0.35 5.02
C ILE A 47 17.59 -0.51 3.64
N TRP A 48 17.59 -1.72 3.08
CA TRP A 48 18.11 -1.96 1.74
C TRP A 48 17.38 -1.10 0.69
N PHE A 49 16.05 -1.13 0.69
CA PHE A 49 15.23 -0.38 -0.26
C PHE A 49 15.50 1.13 -0.17
N TYR A 50 15.53 1.67 1.05
CA TYR A 50 15.87 3.07 1.29
C TYR A 50 17.23 3.41 0.70
N ASN A 51 18.26 2.62 0.97
CA ASN A 51 19.61 2.86 0.46
C ASN A 51 19.68 2.81 -1.08
N GLU A 52 18.97 1.89 -1.72
CA GLU A 52 18.95 1.83 -3.19
C GLU A 52 18.19 3.01 -3.81
N VAL A 53 17.06 3.45 -3.22
CA VAL A 53 16.33 4.64 -3.70
C VAL A 53 17.17 5.90 -3.54
N GLN A 54 17.96 6.04 -2.46
CA GLN A 54 18.88 7.17 -2.30
C GLN A 54 19.91 7.25 -3.44
N LYS A 55 20.35 6.11 -4.00
CA LYS A 55 21.27 6.09 -5.14
C LYS A 55 20.64 6.59 -6.45
N MET A 56 19.31 6.66 -6.53
CA MET A 56 18.60 7.24 -7.67
C MET A 56 18.76 8.76 -7.74
N ASN A 57 19.20 9.39 -6.64
CA ASN A 57 19.47 10.83 -6.56
C ASN A 57 18.31 11.67 -7.14
N LEU A 58 17.10 11.39 -6.64
CA LEU A 58 15.88 12.07 -7.06
C LEU A 58 15.91 13.54 -6.62
N SER A 59 15.35 14.43 -7.44
CA SER A 59 15.05 15.79 -6.98
C SER A 59 13.92 15.73 -5.94
N GLU A 60 13.80 16.74 -5.09
CA GLU A 60 12.75 16.78 -4.06
C GLU A 60 11.34 16.58 -4.63
N ASN A 61 11.03 17.22 -5.77
CA ASN A 61 9.73 17.07 -6.43
C ASN A 61 9.54 15.64 -6.95
N ALA A 62 10.57 15.06 -7.59
CA ALA A 62 10.50 13.69 -8.10
C ALA A 62 10.41 12.67 -6.95
N ASP A 63 11.12 12.88 -5.84
CA ASP A 63 11.10 12.02 -4.66
C ASP A 63 9.72 12.00 -3.98
N ASN A 64 9.09 13.17 -3.85
CA ASN A 64 7.75 13.29 -3.29
C ASN A 64 6.71 12.55 -4.15
N GLU A 65 6.75 12.73 -5.47
CA GLU A 65 5.81 12.08 -6.39
C GLU A 65 6.07 10.57 -6.48
N TYR A 66 7.33 10.17 -6.61
CA TYR A 66 7.78 8.78 -6.59
C TYR A 66 7.31 8.05 -5.32
N SER A 67 7.58 8.64 -4.16
CA SER A 67 7.19 8.09 -2.86
C SER A 67 5.68 7.97 -2.70
N SER A 68 4.92 8.94 -3.19
CA SER A 68 3.45 8.91 -3.17
C SER A 68 2.89 7.73 -3.99
N ILE A 69 3.34 7.59 -5.24
CA ILE A 69 2.90 6.52 -6.14
C ILE A 69 3.32 5.15 -5.61
N LEU A 70 4.57 5.03 -5.17
CA LEU A 70 5.10 3.80 -4.59
C LEU A 70 4.31 3.37 -3.36
N ASN A 71 4.09 4.27 -2.40
CA ASN A 71 3.36 3.95 -1.17
C ASN A 71 1.92 3.51 -1.44
N MET A 72 1.26 4.12 -2.42
CA MET A 72 -0.08 3.70 -2.83
C MET A 72 -0.08 2.25 -3.32
N HIS A 73 0.84 1.87 -4.20
CA HIS A 73 0.87 0.53 -4.79
C HIS A 73 1.42 -0.52 -3.84
N VAL A 74 2.50 -0.25 -3.11
CA VAL A 74 3.04 -1.12 -2.05
C VAL A 74 1.99 -1.35 -0.96
N GLY A 75 1.24 -0.30 -0.60
CA GLY A 75 0.10 -0.39 0.29
C GLY A 75 -0.94 -1.40 -0.19
N ARG A 76 -1.28 -1.39 -1.48
CA ARG A 76 -2.20 -2.38 -2.09
C ARG A 76 -1.62 -3.79 -2.10
N MET A 77 -0.34 -3.95 -2.48
CA MET A 77 0.35 -5.24 -2.49
C MET A 77 0.38 -5.88 -1.10
N SER A 78 0.67 -5.08 -0.06
CA SER A 78 0.80 -5.53 1.34
C SER A 78 -0.50 -6.05 1.97
N ARG A 79 -1.62 -5.94 1.25
CA ARG A 79 -2.97 -6.29 1.72
C ARG A 79 -3.62 -7.39 0.88
N LEU A 80 -2.87 -7.99 -0.04
CA LEU A 80 -3.38 -9.09 -0.86
C LEU A 80 -3.63 -10.36 -0.02
N ASP A 81 -2.90 -10.53 1.08
CA ASP A 81 -3.06 -11.65 1.99
C ASP A 81 -3.87 -11.32 3.26
N ASP A 82 -4.57 -10.19 3.26
CA ASP A 82 -5.51 -9.85 4.33
C ASP A 82 -6.56 -10.97 4.49
N LYS A 83 -6.92 -11.29 5.74
CA LYS A 83 -7.84 -12.40 6.09
C LYS A 83 -9.20 -12.32 5.41
N ASP A 84 -9.66 -11.12 5.05
CA ASP A 84 -10.97 -10.86 4.44
C ASP A 84 -10.98 -10.97 2.91
N LYS A 85 -9.83 -11.19 2.27
CA LYS A 85 -9.74 -11.27 0.82
C LYS A 85 -10.17 -12.62 0.25
N GLY A 86 -9.91 -13.69 0.99
CA GLY A 86 -10.20 -15.05 0.54
C GLY A 86 -9.49 -15.46 -0.76
N TYR A 87 -8.42 -14.76 -1.16
CA TYR A 87 -7.69 -15.07 -2.38
C TYR A 87 -6.89 -16.36 -2.25
N SER A 88 -6.87 -17.16 -3.32
CA SER A 88 -5.91 -18.25 -3.44
C SER A 88 -4.49 -17.71 -3.62
N LYS A 89 -3.50 -18.59 -3.47
CA LYS A 89 -2.10 -18.22 -3.71
C LYS A 89 -1.87 -17.74 -5.14
N GLU A 90 -2.46 -18.42 -6.12
CA GLU A 90 -2.35 -18.09 -7.53
C GLU A 90 -3.00 -16.74 -7.83
N GLU A 91 -4.15 -16.45 -7.20
CA GLU A 91 -4.82 -15.16 -7.32
C GLU A 91 -4.01 -14.03 -6.69
N MET A 92 -3.41 -14.25 -5.52
CA MET A 92 -2.51 -13.28 -4.89
C MET A 92 -1.32 -12.97 -5.79
N ILE A 93 -0.67 -13.98 -6.36
CA ILE A 93 0.46 -13.80 -7.29
C ILE A 93 0.02 -13.02 -8.54
N LYS A 94 -1.12 -13.38 -9.14
CA LYS A 94 -1.65 -12.67 -10.32
C LYS A 94 -1.89 -11.20 -10.00
N ARG A 95 -2.61 -10.91 -8.92
CA ARG A 95 -2.91 -9.52 -8.50
C ARG A 95 -1.66 -8.74 -8.12
N PHE A 96 -0.69 -9.40 -7.51
CA PHE A 96 0.60 -8.78 -7.20
C PHE A 96 1.30 -8.30 -8.47
N ASN A 97 1.38 -9.17 -9.49
CA ASN A 97 1.97 -8.81 -10.79
C ASN A 97 1.20 -7.68 -11.48
N GLU A 98 -0.13 -7.70 -11.45
CA GLU A 98 -0.95 -6.61 -12.01
C GLU A 98 -0.67 -5.26 -11.34
N ILE A 99 -0.53 -5.23 -10.00
CA ILE A 99 -0.19 -4.01 -9.28
C ILE A 99 1.27 -3.59 -9.57
N PHE A 100 2.18 -4.54 -9.70
CA PHE A 100 3.59 -4.30 -10.03
C PHE A 100 3.74 -3.64 -11.40
N ASP A 101 3.07 -4.17 -12.42
CA ASP A 101 3.11 -3.59 -13.77
C ASP A 101 2.52 -2.19 -13.77
N LYS A 102 1.42 -1.98 -13.04
CA LYS A 102 0.79 -0.67 -12.91
C LYS A 102 1.69 0.34 -12.19
N LEU A 103 2.38 -0.07 -11.13
CA LEU A 103 3.36 0.76 -10.43
C LEU A 103 4.45 1.27 -11.39
N ASN A 104 5.02 0.38 -12.21
CA ASN A 104 6.06 0.75 -13.16
C ASN A 104 5.54 1.71 -14.23
N ILE A 105 4.30 1.51 -14.71
CA ILE A 105 3.65 2.44 -15.65
C ILE A 105 3.47 3.82 -15.01
N ASP A 106 2.96 3.87 -13.78
CA ASP A 106 2.64 5.12 -13.09
C ASP A 106 3.91 5.89 -12.69
N ILE A 107 5.03 5.22 -12.40
CA ILE A 107 6.32 5.84 -12.04
C ILE A 107 7.13 6.32 -13.24
N LYS A 108 7.01 5.67 -14.40
CA LYS A 108 7.77 6.01 -15.60
C LYS A 108 7.79 7.51 -15.96
N PRO A 109 6.68 8.28 -15.90
CA PRO A 109 6.71 9.71 -16.22
C PRO A 109 7.41 10.59 -15.17
N VAL A 110 7.64 10.10 -13.96
CA VAL A 110 8.28 10.84 -12.84
C VAL A 110 9.80 10.80 -12.94
N LEU A 111 10.33 9.73 -13.53
CA LEU A 111 11.76 9.42 -13.54
C LEU A 111 12.40 9.69 -14.90
N ASN A 112 13.67 10.10 -14.90
CA ASN A 112 14.47 10.02 -16.11
C ASN A 112 14.86 8.57 -16.43
N GLU A 113 15.44 8.33 -17.61
CA GLU A 113 15.77 6.98 -18.08
C GLU A 113 16.71 6.20 -17.14
N ASN A 114 17.75 6.85 -16.59
CA ASN A 114 18.67 6.22 -15.66
C ASN A 114 17.98 5.84 -14.34
N GLN A 115 17.20 6.78 -13.78
CA GLN A 115 16.42 6.55 -12.56
C GLN A 115 15.36 5.46 -12.74
N PHE A 116 14.70 5.43 -13.90
CA PHE A 116 13.72 4.39 -14.21
C PHE A 116 14.39 3.01 -14.33
N THR A 117 15.59 2.94 -14.91
CA THR A 117 16.36 1.70 -14.96
C THR A 117 16.69 1.19 -13.56
N GLN A 118 17.20 2.07 -12.69
CA GLN A 118 17.48 1.74 -11.28
C GLN A 118 16.21 1.31 -10.53
N HIS A 119 15.08 2.00 -10.75
CA HIS A 119 13.79 1.63 -10.19
C HIS A 119 13.40 0.20 -10.57
N ILE A 120 13.51 -0.17 -11.86
CA ILE A 120 13.18 -1.53 -12.32
C ILE A 120 14.08 -2.57 -11.65
N GLU A 121 15.38 -2.30 -11.49
CA GLU A 121 16.31 -3.20 -10.78
C GLU A 121 15.89 -3.41 -9.31
N ILE A 122 15.61 -2.33 -8.60
CA ILE A 122 15.15 -2.36 -7.20
C ILE A 122 13.83 -3.13 -7.10
N MET A 123 12.87 -2.81 -7.96
CA MET A 123 11.54 -3.41 -7.94
C MET A 123 11.57 -4.89 -8.30
N ASN A 124 12.46 -5.34 -9.20
CA ASN A 124 12.63 -6.75 -9.51
C ASN A 124 13.13 -7.56 -8.30
N VAL A 125 14.08 -7.03 -7.53
CA VAL A 125 14.56 -7.67 -6.29
C VAL A 125 13.43 -7.77 -5.27
N LEU A 126 12.68 -6.68 -5.07
CA LEU A 126 11.54 -6.65 -4.15
C LEU A 126 10.45 -7.65 -4.55
N SER A 127 10.11 -7.67 -5.85
CA SER A 127 9.15 -8.59 -6.44
C SER A 127 9.54 -10.05 -6.21
N GLN A 128 10.80 -10.39 -6.46
CA GLN A 128 11.29 -11.75 -6.24
C GLN A 128 11.21 -12.14 -4.76
N ALA A 129 11.56 -11.25 -3.83
CA ALA A 129 11.45 -11.51 -2.40
C ALA A 129 10.00 -11.79 -1.96
N ILE A 130 9.04 -11.01 -2.45
CA ILE A 130 7.61 -11.16 -2.15
C ILE A 130 7.07 -12.46 -2.76
N LEU A 131 7.36 -12.72 -4.04
CA LEU A 131 6.89 -13.91 -4.73
C LEU A 131 7.45 -15.19 -4.10
N ASN A 132 8.69 -15.18 -3.63
CA ASN A 132 9.27 -16.30 -2.88
C ASN A 132 8.50 -16.56 -1.58
N LYS A 133 8.17 -15.52 -0.82
CA LYS A 133 7.36 -15.67 0.41
C LYS A 133 5.96 -16.18 0.12
N LEU A 134 5.29 -15.64 -0.90
CA LEU A 134 3.97 -16.09 -1.30
C LEU A 134 3.97 -17.56 -1.74
N LYS A 135 4.99 -18.00 -2.49
CA LYS A 135 5.12 -19.41 -2.95
C LYS A 135 5.36 -20.40 -1.81
N LEU A 136 6.13 -19.99 -0.80
CA LEU A 136 6.50 -20.81 0.37
C LEU A 136 5.42 -20.85 1.46
N LYS A 137 4.45 -19.91 1.42
CA LYS A 137 3.32 -19.89 2.34
C LYS A 137 2.41 -21.09 2.02
N ALA A 138 2.28 -22.00 2.99
CA ALA A 138 1.44 -23.20 2.93
C ALA A 138 -0.04 -22.85 3.02
#